data_AF-A0A9R0AF67-F1
#
_entry.id   AF-A0A9R0AF67-F1
#
_cell.length_a   1.000
_cell.length_b   1.000
_cell.length_c   1.000
_cell.angle_alpha   90.00
_cell.angle_beta   90.00
_cell.angle_gamma   90.00
#
_symmetry.space_group_name_H-M   'P 1'
#
loop_
_entity.id
_entity.type
_entity.pdbx_description
1 polymer ?
#
loop_
_entity_poly.entity_id
_entity_poly.type
_entity_poly.pdbx_seq_one_letter_code
_entity_poly.pdbx_strand_id
1 'polypeptide(L)'
;MSSSRGVGLYLTLLLALLCDASEDFPAQREITDEDGLQREMRLWPEELDFLMMQRPIIPDHSKIIGRPVFSPRSVGPSMVPEVDFPPAFPNIGNLQDICRFSKAPVRYPKDMFPQSGFGHEHRQADAINQLQSWYGVCCGINGAPEEQICCAEQAWKKSLSAYCEIESGIKTVQYFCCMKRGKAKWSCFDKEASDSSYHISSEVSHGRTPKKIRGFKYNSSACKG
;
A
#
# COMPACT_ATOMS: atom_id res chain seq x y z
N MET A 1 15.28 -69.54 -36.23
CA MET A 1 14.76 -69.09 -34.91
C MET A 1 15.93 -68.46 -34.16
N SER A 2 15.89 -67.34 -33.45
CA SER A 2 14.82 -66.47 -32.96
C SER A 2 15.47 -65.09 -32.73
N SER A 3 14.97 -64.03 -33.34
CA SER A 3 14.13 -63.00 -32.69
C SER A 3 14.86 -62.15 -31.63
N SER A 4 15.36 -60.98 -32.05
CA SER A 4 15.68 -59.85 -31.17
C SER A 4 15.00 -58.58 -31.68
N ARG A 5 13.69 -58.71 -31.99
CA ARG A 5 12.79 -57.61 -32.35
C ARG A 5 11.89 -57.30 -31.14
N GLY A 6 12.49 -56.84 -30.04
CA GLY A 6 11.76 -56.59 -28.79
C GLY A 6 11.89 -55.18 -28.23
N VAL A 7 12.98 -54.46 -28.53
CA VAL A 7 13.28 -53.18 -27.86
C VAL A 7 12.89 -51.96 -28.72
N GLY A 8 12.81 -52.14 -30.04
CA GLY A 8 12.47 -51.05 -30.97
C GLY A 8 10.99 -50.63 -30.97
N LEU A 9 10.06 -51.52 -30.58
CA LEU A 9 8.62 -51.24 -30.61
C LEU A 9 8.13 -50.45 -29.39
N TYR A 10 8.81 -50.58 -28.25
CA TYR A 10 8.45 -49.82 -27.04
C TYR A 10 8.89 -48.36 -27.12
N LEU A 11 10.02 -48.08 -27.78
CA LEU A 11 10.49 -46.69 -27.94
C LEU A 11 9.65 -45.92 -28.96
N THR A 12 9.11 -46.59 -29.98
CA THR A 12 8.17 -45.97 -30.93
C THR A 12 6.78 -45.75 -30.35
N LEU A 13 6.31 -46.62 -29.42
CA LEU A 13 5.04 -46.40 -28.73
C LEU A 13 5.11 -45.23 -27.72
N LEU A 14 6.26 -45.04 -27.06
CA LEU A 14 6.47 -43.91 -26.12
C LEU A 14 6.58 -42.56 -26.83
N LEU A 15 7.08 -42.52 -28.08
CA LEU A 15 7.12 -41.30 -28.89
C LEU A 15 5.77 -40.96 -29.55
N ALA A 16 4.86 -41.92 -29.71
CA ALA A 16 3.52 -41.69 -30.24
C ALA A 16 2.50 -41.20 -29.18
N LEU A 17 2.84 -41.23 -27.89
CA LEU A 17 1.97 -40.79 -26.78
C LEU A 17 2.26 -39.36 -26.28
N LEU A 18 3.15 -38.61 -26.93
CA LEU A 18 3.47 -37.22 -26.57
C LEU A 18 3.08 -36.19 -27.66
N CYS A 19 2.25 -36.59 -28.62
CA CYS A 19 1.76 -35.71 -29.69
C CYS A 19 0.24 -35.69 -29.72
N ASP A 20 -0.39 -35.12 -28.70
CA ASP A 20 -1.79 -34.68 -28.74
C ASP A 20 -2.02 -33.57 -27.71
N ALA A 21 -1.77 -32.34 -28.14
CA ALA A 21 -2.34 -31.12 -27.57
C ALA A 21 -2.13 -29.97 -28.58
N SER A 22 -2.65 -30.12 -29.80
CA SER A 22 -2.80 -29.01 -30.75
C SER A 22 -4.18 -28.40 -30.59
N GLU A 23 -4.21 -27.17 -30.06
CA GLU A 23 -5.09 -26.04 -30.39
C GLU A 23 -6.37 -26.37 -31.19
N ASP A 24 -7.52 -26.43 -30.50
CA ASP A 24 -8.85 -26.38 -31.13
C ASP A 24 -9.41 -24.95 -30.97
N PHE A 25 -9.39 -24.18 -32.05
CA PHE A 25 -10.13 -22.92 -32.18
C PHE A 25 -11.48 -23.20 -32.85
N PRO A 26 -12.63 -22.98 -32.17
CA PRO A 26 -13.88 -22.83 -32.89
C PRO A 26 -14.12 -21.36 -33.25
N ALA A 27 -14.33 -21.16 -34.54
CA ALA A 27 -14.74 -19.92 -35.18
C ALA A 27 -15.98 -19.28 -34.51
N GLN A 28 -15.88 -17.99 -34.17
CA GLN A 28 -17.03 -17.20 -33.75
C GLN A 28 -17.84 -16.77 -34.99
N ARG A 29 -19.08 -17.27 -35.07
CA ARG A 29 -20.11 -16.73 -35.98
C ARG A 29 -20.64 -15.41 -35.42
N GLU A 30 -20.71 -14.41 -36.30
CA GLU A 30 -21.54 -13.22 -36.19
C GLU A 30 -23.03 -13.60 -36.04
N ILE A 31 -23.70 -13.07 -35.02
CA ILE A 31 -25.14 -12.86 -35.00
C ILE A 31 -25.38 -11.49 -34.35
N THR A 32 -25.87 -10.56 -35.15
CA THR A 32 -26.42 -9.26 -34.74
C THR A 32 -27.89 -9.38 -34.32
N ASP A 33 -28.33 -8.34 -33.60
CA ASP A 33 -29.69 -7.87 -33.30
C ASP A 33 -30.33 -8.21 -31.94
N GLU A 34 -30.17 -7.23 -31.04
CA GLU A 34 -31.22 -6.36 -30.45
C GLU A 34 -32.38 -6.96 -29.63
N ASP A 35 -32.43 -6.40 -28.42
CA ASP A 35 -33.60 -5.88 -27.69
C ASP A 35 -34.13 -6.69 -26.49
N GLY A 36 -34.19 -6.02 -25.31
CA GLY A 36 -34.78 -6.61 -24.10
C GLY A 36 -34.21 -6.13 -22.75
N LEU A 37 -34.36 -4.83 -22.46
CA LEU A 37 -34.66 -4.25 -21.14
C LEU A 37 -34.33 -5.09 -19.86
N GLN A 38 -33.10 -5.01 -19.35
CA GLN A 38 -32.83 -5.16 -17.91
C GLN A 38 -31.47 -4.57 -17.53
N ARG A 39 -31.41 -3.23 -17.44
CA ARG A 39 -30.34 -2.56 -16.68
C ARG A 39 -30.62 -2.75 -15.19
N GLU A 40 -30.20 -3.90 -14.66
CA GLU A 40 -29.84 -3.96 -13.24
C GLU A 40 -28.57 -3.13 -13.06
N MET A 41 -28.75 -1.90 -12.60
CA MET A 41 -27.68 -1.10 -12.01
C MET A 41 -27.18 -1.83 -10.77
N ARG A 42 -26.20 -2.73 -10.92
CA ARG A 42 -25.51 -3.32 -9.78
C ARG A 42 -24.59 -2.26 -9.19
N LEU A 43 -25.10 -1.57 -8.19
CA LEU A 43 -24.33 -0.71 -7.29
C LEU A 43 -23.16 -1.54 -6.72
N TRP A 44 -21.94 -1.00 -6.78
CA TRP A 44 -20.75 -1.71 -6.30
C TRP A 44 -20.81 -1.89 -4.77
N PRO A 45 -20.41 -3.06 -4.22
CA PRO A 45 -20.42 -3.32 -2.78
C PRO A 45 -19.64 -2.29 -1.93
N GLU A 46 -18.67 -1.59 -2.52
CA GLU A 46 -17.82 -0.62 -1.82
C GLU A 46 -18.57 0.67 -1.41
N GLU A 47 -19.64 1.07 -2.10
CA GLU A 47 -20.44 2.25 -1.70
C GLU A 47 -21.46 1.90 -0.60
N LEU A 48 -21.91 0.65 -0.55
CA LEU A 48 -22.93 0.22 0.41
C LEU A 48 -22.35 0.09 1.83
N ASP A 49 -21.11 -0.33 1.98
CA ASP A 49 -20.43 -0.31 3.30
C ASP A 49 -20.18 1.11 3.81
N PHE A 50 -19.98 2.07 2.89
CA PHE A 50 -19.83 3.49 3.24
C PHE A 50 -21.18 4.12 3.64
N LEU A 51 -22.28 3.74 2.97
CA LEU A 51 -23.64 4.23 3.26
C LEU A 51 -24.31 3.56 4.47
N MET A 52 -23.94 2.32 4.81
CA MET A 52 -24.57 1.58 5.90
C MET A 52 -24.10 1.98 7.31
N MET A 53 -23.14 2.91 7.45
CA MET A 53 -22.74 3.51 8.73
C MET A 53 -23.24 4.94 8.97
N GLN A 54 -24.37 5.32 8.37
CA GLN A 54 -25.17 6.47 8.83
C GLN A 54 -26.58 6.01 9.20
N ARG A 55 -26.72 5.26 10.30
CA ARG A 55 -28.02 5.13 10.99
C ARG A 55 -28.14 6.24 12.04
N PRO A 56 -29.08 7.19 11.93
CA PRO A 56 -29.45 8.01 13.06
C PRO A 56 -30.12 7.12 14.10
N ILE A 57 -29.52 7.01 15.28
CA ILE A 57 -30.19 6.44 16.44
C ILE A 57 -31.20 7.50 16.89
N ILE A 58 -32.49 7.31 16.60
CA ILE A 58 -33.55 8.10 17.21
C ILE A 58 -33.63 7.66 18.69
N PRO A 59 -33.37 8.52 19.69
CA PRO A 59 -33.54 8.14 21.08
C PRO A 59 -35.03 8.18 21.43
N ASP A 60 -35.57 7.04 21.85
CA ASP A 60 -36.86 6.95 22.53
C ASP A 60 -36.72 7.65 23.90
N HIS A 61 -37.29 8.85 24.02
CA HIS A 61 -37.34 9.62 25.25
C HIS A 61 -38.44 9.08 26.17
N SER A 62 -38.20 7.94 26.81
CA SER A 62 -39.11 7.43 27.85
C SER A 62 -38.43 6.63 28.97
N LYS A 63 -37.38 7.18 29.60
CA LYS A 63 -37.10 6.96 31.04
C LYS A 63 -35.97 7.84 31.59
N ILE A 64 -36.36 8.84 32.39
CA ILE A 64 -35.46 9.62 33.25
C ILE A 64 -35.30 8.87 34.57
N ILE A 65 -34.15 8.22 34.82
CA ILE A 65 -33.58 8.00 36.17
C ILE A 65 -32.04 8.00 36.03
N GLY A 66 -31.38 8.77 36.89
CA GLY A 66 -30.04 9.36 36.72
C GLY A 66 -28.92 8.42 36.23
N ARG A 67 -28.26 8.85 35.15
CA ARG A 67 -26.94 8.37 34.70
C ARG A 67 -25.93 9.50 34.84
N PRO A 68 -24.67 9.23 35.21
CA PRO A 68 -23.63 10.25 35.17
C PRO A 68 -23.58 10.82 33.74
N VAL A 69 -23.62 12.14 33.64
CA VAL A 69 -23.54 12.87 32.38
C VAL A 69 -22.15 12.58 31.81
N PHE A 70 -22.05 11.62 30.88
CA PHE A 70 -20.94 11.58 29.94
C PHE A 70 -21.12 12.78 29.03
N SER A 71 -20.53 13.90 29.44
CA SER A 71 -20.44 15.09 28.62
C SER A 71 -19.78 14.68 27.30
N PRO A 72 -20.43 14.87 26.13
CA PRO A 72 -19.74 14.71 24.86
C PRO A 72 -18.54 15.64 24.91
N ARG A 73 -17.32 15.10 24.79
CA ARG A 73 -16.14 15.97 24.62
C ARG A 73 -16.48 16.93 23.51
N SER A 74 -16.46 18.22 23.83
CA SER A 74 -16.55 19.29 22.86
C SER A 74 -15.60 18.93 21.72
N VAL A 75 -16.14 18.79 20.51
CA VAL A 75 -15.32 18.67 19.31
C VAL A 75 -14.72 20.05 19.09
N GLY A 76 -13.65 20.34 19.84
CA GLY A 76 -12.71 21.38 19.48
C GLY A 76 -12.08 21.03 18.13
N PRO A 77 -11.42 21.98 17.46
CA PRO A 77 -10.67 21.68 16.24
C PRO A 77 -9.78 20.46 16.49
N SER A 78 -9.78 19.50 15.56
CA SER A 78 -8.97 18.29 15.66
C SER A 78 -7.52 18.70 15.89
N MET A 79 -7.05 18.59 17.14
CA MET A 79 -5.69 18.98 17.52
C MET A 79 -4.65 17.95 17.04
N VAL A 80 -5.04 17.01 16.19
CA VAL A 80 -4.17 15.97 15.68
C VAL A 80 -3.58 16.42 14.36
N PRO A 81 -2.25 16.49 14.25
CA PRO A 81 -1.60 16.84 13.00
C PRO A 81 -1.95 15.81 11.93
N GLU A 82 -2.36 16.32 10.77
CA GLU A 82 -2.53 15.51 9.57
C GLU A 82 -1.18 14.90 9.19
N VAL A 83 -1.22 13.61 8.82
CA VAL A 83 -0.03 12.88 8.39
C VAL A 83 -0.02 12.87 6.86
N ASP A 84 0.99 13.49 6.26
CA ASP A 84 1.29 13.40 4.83
C ASP A 84 1.57 11.94 4.42
N PHE A 85 0.50 11.20 4.15
CA PHE A 85 0.52 9.80 3.80
C PHE A 85 -0.54 9.53 2.74
N PRO A 86 -0.23 8.72 1.71
CA PRO A 86 1.06 8.10 1.44
C PRO A 86 2.11 9.06 0.86
N PRO A 87 3.41 8.68 0.92
CA PRO A 87 4.47 9.45 0.28
C PRO A 87 4.55 9.15 -1.23
N ALA A 88 4.88 10.15 -2.03
CA ALA A 88 5.04 10.06 -3.49
C ALA A 88 6.12 9.06 -3.92
N PHE A 89 5.95 8.38 -5.06
CA PHE A 89 6.93 7.40 -5.50
C PHE A 89 8.30 8.05 -5.83
N PRO A 90 9.44 7.43 -5.43
CA PRO A 90 10.76 7.96 -5.74
C PRO A 90 11.04 7.98 -7.24
N ASN A 91 11.55 9.10 -7.73
CA ASN A 91 11.96 9.28 -9.12
C ASN A 91 13.08 10.33 -9.23
N ILE A 92 13.62 10.53 -10.42
CA ILE A 92 14.72 11.49 -10.65
C ILE A 92 14.30 12.91 -10.26
N GLY A 93 13.05 13.29 -10.54
CA GLY A 93 12.52 14.64 -10.30
C GLY A 93 12.42 15.00 -8.82
N ASN A 94 12.13 14.04 -7.94
CA ASN A 94 11.97 14.28 -6.50
C ASN A 94 13.14 13.80 -5.63
N LEU A 95 14.21 13.27 -6.23
CA LEU A 95 15.38 12.73 -5.50
C LEU A 95 16.02 13.76 -4.55
N GLN A 96 16.15 15.01 -5.00
CA GLN A 96 16.75 16.06 -4.17
C GLN A 96 15.89 16.37 -2.93
N ASP A 97 14.57 16.39 -3.09
CA ASP A 97 13.65 16.63 -1.97
C ASP A 97 13.61 15.44 -1.01
N ILE A 98 13.64 14.21 -1.53
CA ILE A 98 13.82 12.98 -0.73
C ILE A 98 15.09 13.07 0.12
N CYS A 99 16.21 13.47 -0.48
CA CYS A 99 17.47 13.56 0.25
C CYS A 99 17.49 14.70 1.26
N ARG A 100 16.85 15.85 0.98
CA ARG A 100 16.66 16.91 1.96
C ARG A 100 15.79 16.42 3.12
N PHE A 101 14.68 15.74 2.81
CA PHE A 101 13.76 15.15 3.78
C PHE A 101 14.45 14.15 4.71
N SER A 102 15.33 13.30 4.16
CA SER A 102 16.09 12.33 4.94
C SER A 102 17.03 12.93 6.00
N LYS A 103 17.49 14.17 5.76
CA LYS A 103 18.41 14.91 6.64
C LYS A 103 17.67 15.80 7.64
N ALA A 104 16.37 15.98 7.46
CA ALA A 104 15.55 16.79 8.34
C ALA A 104 15.37 16.10 9.71
N PRO A 105 15.01 16.86 10.76
CA PRO A 105 14.45 16.31 11.99
C PRO A 105 13.35 15.27 11.72
N VAL A 106 13.15 14.36 12.67
CA VAL A 106 12.05 13.38 12.61
C VAL A 106 10.73 14.10 12.35
N ARG A 107 10.05 13.73 11.26
CA ARG A 107 8.83 14.44 10.82
C ARG A 107 7.68 14.34 11.81
N TYR A 108 7.43 13.14 12.33
CA TYR A 108 6.30 12.88 13.20
C TYR A 108 6.73 12.30 14.55
N PRO A 109 7.23 13.13 15.49
CA PRO A 109 7.62 12.67 16.82
C PRO A 109 6.42 12.14 17.61
N LYS A 110 6.65 11.16 18.50
CA LYS A 110 5.57 10.48 19.25
C LYS A 110 4.69 11.41 20.09
N ASP A 111 5.26 12.51 20.59
CA ASP A 111 4.55 13.51 21.40
C ASP A 111 3.68 14.47 20.58
N MET A 112 3.75 14.40 19.25
CA MET A 112 2.90 15.18 18.33
C MET A 112 1.45 14.66 18.30
N PHE A 113 1.22 13.41 18.69
CA PHE A 113 -0.09 12.78 18.66
C PHE A 113 -0.60 12.52 20.07
N PRO A 114 -1.92 12.58 20.30
CA PRO A 114 -2.50 12.13 21.55
C PRO A 114 -2.17 10.66 21.83
N GLN A 115 -2.06 10.30 23.11
CA GLN A 115 -1.64 8.96 23.54
C GLN A 115 -2.60 7.84 23.14
N SER A 116 -3.87 8.15 22.83
CA SER A 116 -4.91 7.18 22.50
C SER A 116 -5.91 7.74 21.49
N GLY A 117 -6.54 6.87 20.71
CA GLY A 117 -7.66 7.23 19.81
C GLY A 117 -7.27 7.54 18.36
N PHE A 118 -5.98 7.55 18.03
CA PHE A 118 -5.45 7.94 16.70
C PHE A 118 -4.52 6.88 16.11
N GLY A 119 -4.95 5.61 16.21
CA GLY A 119 -4.10 4.47 15.87
C GLY A 119 -3.65 4.45 14.40
N HIS A 120 -4.48 4.95 13.48
CA HIS A 120 -4.14 5.01 12.06
C HIS A 120 -3.02 6.03 11.80
N GLU A 121 -3.18 7.23 12.35
CA GLU A 121 -2.23 8.34 12.23
C GLU A 121 -0.89 7.97 12.85
N HIS A 122 -0.89 7.31 14.01
CA HIS A 122 0.33 6.77 14.63
C HIS A 122 1.09 5.82 13.70
N ARG A 123 0.38 4.90 13.03
CA ARG A 123 1.02 3.91 12.13
C ARG A 123 1.48 4.54 10.82
N GLN A 124 0.73 5.50 10.28
CA GLN A 124 1.16 6.27 9.11
C GLN A 124 2.41 7.10 9.44
N ALA A 125 2.41 7.79 10.58
CA ALA A 125 3.55 8.56 11.07
C ALA A 125 4.79 7.68 11.26
N ASP A 126 4.63 6.50 11.85
CA ASP A 126 5.71 5.52 12.02
C ASP A 126 6.26 5.04 10.67
N ALA A 127 5.40 4.79 9.68
CA ALA A 127 5.81 4.45 8.31
C ALA A 127 6.63 5.57 7.67
N ILE A 128 6.15 6.82 7.74
CA ILE A 128 6.88 7.98 7.18
C ILE A 128 8.23 8.20 7.88
N ASN A 129 8.29 8.12 9.21
CA ASN A 129 9.54 8.25 9.95
C ASN A 129 10.54 7.13 9.62
N GLN A 130 10.05 5.90 9.45
CA GLN A 130 10.86 4.77 9.01
C GLN A 130 11.44 5.02 7.62
N LEU A 131 10.59 5.45 6.67
CA LEU A 131 10.99 5.78 5.33
C LEU A 131 12.02 6.92 5.28
N GLN A 132 11.78 7.99 6.05
CA GLN A 132 12.71 9.11 6.22
C GLN A 132 14.11 8.62 6.61
N SER A 133 14.18 7.75 7.62
CA SER A 133 15.44 7.17 8.06
C SER A 133 16.11 6.32 6.98
N TRP A 134 15.33 5.55 6.23
CA TRP A 134 15.87 4.64 5.20
C TRP A 134 16.34 5.40 3.96
N TYR A 135 15.71 6.52 3.60
CA TYR A 135 16.25 7.43 2.60
C TYR A 135 17.62 7.99 2.98
N GLY A 136 17.90 8.15 4.27
CA GLY A 136 19.24 8.54 4.73
C GLY A 136 20.32 7.52 4.34
N VAL A 137 19.96 6.24 4.20
CA VAL A 137 20.87 5.20 3.67
C VAL A 137 21.07 5.39 2.17
N CYS A 138 19.99 5.57 1.41
CA CYS A 138 20.04 5.70 -0.04
C CYS A 138 20.76 6.97 -0.51
N CYS A 139 20.48 8.10 0.12
CA CYS A 139 21.13 9.38 -0.17
C CYS A 139 22.58 9.46 0.32
N GLY A 140 23.04 8.47 1.10
CA GLY A 140 24.45 8.31 1.48
C GLY A 140 25.26 7.45 0.50
N ILE A 141 24.64 6.89 -0.55
CA ILE A 141 25.33 6.09 -1.56
C ILE A 141 26.19 7.01 -2.43
N ASN A 142 27.50 6.76 -2.45
CA ASN A 142 28.45 7.39 -3.37
C ASN A 142 28.38 6.72 -4.75
N GLY A 143 27.25 6.87 -5.44
CA GLY A 143 26.93 6.24 -6.72
C GLY A 143 26.13 7.17 -7.61
N ALA A 144 25.75 6.67 -8.79
CA ALA A 144 24.95 7.43 -9.75
C ALA A 144 23.51 7.66 -9.22
N PRO A 145 22.81 8.73 -9.64
CA PRO A 145 21.44 9.01 -9.21
C PRO A 145 20.48 7.82 -9.37
N GLU A 146 20.69 6.99 -10.38
CA GLU A 146 19.90 5.80 -10.68
C GLU A 146 20.00 4.75 -9.56
N GLU A 147 21.20 4.56 -8.97
CA GLU A 147 21.37 3.65 -7.83
C GLU A 147 20.69 4.20 -6.58
N GLN A 148 20.77 5.52 -6.36
CA GLN A 148 20.10 6.17 -5.24
C GLN A 148 18.58 6.02 -5.34
N ILE A 149 18.02 6.21 -6.54
CA ILE A 149 16.58 6.06 -6.81
C ILE A 149 16.14 4.60 -6.64
N CYS A 150 16.88 3.65 -7.20
CA CYS A 150 16.56 2.24 -7.01
C CYS A 150 16.58 1.84 -5.52
N CYS A 151 17.55 2.33 -4.75
CA CYS A 151 17.54 2.15 -3.30
C CYS A 151 16.29 2.79 -2.66
N ALA A 152 15.97 4.02 -3.04
CA ALA A 152 14.82 4.76 -2.51
C ALA A 152 13.50 4.05 -2.82
N GLU A 153 13.33 3.50 -4.02
CA GLU A 153 12.17 2.69 -4.38
C GLU A 153 12.04 1.44 -3.51
N GLN A 154 13.16 0.76 -3.23
CA GLN A 154 13.16 -0.40 -2.33
C GLN A 154 12.79 0.00 -0.91
N ALA A 155 13.29 1.13 -0.41
CA ALA A 155 12.92 1.68 0.89
C ALA A 155 11.42 2.00 0.96
N TRP A 156 10.90 2.68 -0.06
CA TRP A 156 9.49 3.07 -0.19
C TRP A 156 8.57 1.85 -0.19
N LYS A 157 8.83 0.87 -1.06
CA LYS A 157 8.05 -0.38 -1.15
C LYS A 157 8.10 -1.13 0.18
N LYS A 158 9.28 -1.24 0.80
CA LYS A 158 9.45 -1.96 2.07
C LYS A 158 8.70 -1.29 3.23
N SER A 159 8.74 0.04 3.31
CA SER A 159 8.07 0.78 4.40
C SER A 159 6.55 0.67 4.29
N LEU A 160 6.00 0.83 3.07
CA LEU A 160 4.57 0.67 2.83
C LEU A 160 4.10 -0.79 2.97
N SER A 161 4.92 -1.78 2.60
CA SER A 161 4.63 -3.19 2.92
C SER A 161 4.53 -3.41 4.44
N ALA A 162 5.50 -2.91 5.21
CA ALA A 162 5.49 -3.05 6.66
C ALA A 162 4.27 -2.37 7.30
N TYR A 163 3.89 -1.19 6.82
CA TYR A 163 2.64 -0.53 7.21
C TYR A 163 1.42 -1.42 6.95
N CYS A 164 1.29 -1.98 5.74
CA CYS A 164 0.17 -2.86 5.41
C CYS A 164 0.15 -4.15 6.25
N GLU A 165 1.31 -4.73 6.56
CA GLU A 165 1.42 -5.90 7.44
C GLU A 165 0.87 -5.58 8.84
N ILE A 166 1.26 -4.43 9.40
CA ILE A 166 0.76 -3.97 10.69
C ILE A 166 -0.75 -3.72 10.64
N GLU A 167 -1.27 -3.02 9.63
CA GLU A 167 -2.70 -2.78 9.45
C GLU A 167 -3.48 -4.09 9.36
N SER A 168 -2.96 -5.10 8.65
CA SER A 168 -3.61 -6.40 8.52
C SER A 168 -3.62 -7.22 9.81
N GLY A 169 -2.66 -6.99 10.71
CA GLY A 169 -2.58 -7.67 12.01
C GLY A 169 -3.47 -7.07 13.09
N ILE A 170 -4.09 -5.91 12.82
CA ILE A 170 -4.94 -5.19 13.75
C ILE A 170 -6.39 -5.26 13.24
N LYS A 171 -7.36 -5.32 14.15
CA LYS A 171 -8.80 -5.34 13.82
C LYS A 171 -9.33 -3.94 13.45
N THR A 172 -8.65 -3.24 12.54
CA THR A 172 -9.05 -1.95 12.00
C THR A 172 -9.26 -2.05 10.49
N VAL A 173 -10.00 -1.09 9.92
CA VAL A 173 -10.14 -0.99 8.46
C VAL A 173 -8.76 -0.66 7.88
N GLN A 174 -8.21 -1.56 7.08
CA GLN A 174 -6.90 -1.35 6.47
C GLN A 174 -6.99 -0.23 5.43
N TYR A 175 -5.88 0.47 5.23
CA TYR A 175 -5.77 1.44 4.14
C TYR A 175 -6.04 0.76 2.79
N PHE A 176 -6.91 1.33 1.96
CA PHE A 176 -7.46 0.65 0.80
C PHE A 176 -6.41 0.20 -0.23
N CYS A 177 -5.30 0.92 -0.37
CA CYS A 177 -4.18 0.49 -1.23
C CYS A 177 -3.52 -0.81 -0.74
N CYS A 178 -3.58 -1.13 0.56
CA CYS A 178 -3.07 -2.39 1.10
C CYS A 178 -3.82 -3.61 0.58
N MET A 179 -5.09 -3.44 0.18
CA MET A 179 -5.93 -4.51 -0.39
C MET A 179 -5.57 -4.85 -1.83
N LYS A 180 -4.86 -3.97 -2.55
CA LYS A 180 -4.39 -4.22 -3.92
C LYS A 180 -3.16 -5.16 -3.90
N ARG A 181 -2.86 -5.79 -5.04
CA ARG A 181 -1.75 -6.76 -5.17
C ARG A 181 -0.74 -6.36 -6.24
N GLY A 182 0.51 -6.82 -6.10
CA GLY A 182 1.56 -6.62 -7.08
C GLY A 182 1.78 -5.15 -7.45
N LYS A 183 1.89 -4.85 -8.76
CA LYS A 183 2.08 -3.48 -9.26
C LYS A 183 0.90 -2.55 -8.97
N ALA A 184 -0.32 -3.07 -8.86
CA ALA A 184 -1.51 -2.26 -8.58
C ALA A 184 -1.47 -1.65 -7.17
N LYS A 185 -0.84 -2.33 -6.20
CA LYS A 185 -0.60 -1.79 -4.86
C LYS A 185 0.26 -0.53 -4.92
N TRP A 186 1.38 -0.59 -5.63
CA TRP A 186 2.30 0.54 -5.75
C TRP A 186 1.70 1.69 -6.53
N SER A 187 1.00 1.40 -7.62
CA SER A 187 0.30 2.44 -8.38
C SER A 187 -0.81 3.12 -7.57
N CYS A 188 -1.49 2.40 -6.67
CA CYS A 188 -2.48 3.00 -5.77
C CYS A 188 -1.82 4.00 -4.82
N PHE A 189 -0.76 3.59 -4.12
CA PHE A 189 -0.06 4.47 -3.20
C PHE A 189 0.56 5.70 -3.87
N ASP A 190 1.07 5.55 -5.08
CA ASP A 190 1.64 6.68 -5.84
C ASP A 190 0.56 7.67 -6.29
N LYS A 191 -0.61 7.19 -6.73
CA LYS A 191 -1.73 8.03 -7.13
C LYS A 191 -2.34 8.83 -5.97
N GLU A 192 -2.35 8.23 -4.78
CA GLU A 192 -2.92 8.81 -3.57
C GLU A 192 -1.88 9.60 -2.78
N ALA A 193 -0.67 9.76 -3.32
CA ALA A 193 0.41 10.43 -2.63
C ALA A 193 0.06 11.88 -2.27
N SER A 194 0.43 12.29 -1.07
CA SER A 194 0.28 13.68 -0.65
C SER A 194 1.19 14.60 -1.46
N ASP A 195 0.67 15.74 -1.92
CA ASP A 195 1.45 16.78 -2.61
C ASP A 195 2.60 17.32 -1.74
N SER A 196 2.49 17.23 -0.41
CA SER A 196 3.49 17.64 0.59
C SER A 196 4.41 16.51 1.06
N SER A 197 4.41 15.34 0.40
CA SER A 197 5.15 14.12 0.79
C SER A 197 6.56 14.34 1.36
N TYR A 198 7.35 15.21 0.71
CA TYR A 198 8.75 15.48 1.09
C TYR A 198 9.00 16.93 1.53
N HIS A 199 7.94 17.73 1.67
CA HIS A 199 8.05 19.11 2.12
C HIS A 199 8.50 19.16 3.58
N ILE A 200 9.48 19.98 3.95
CA ILE A 200 10.01 20.04 5.32
C ILE A 200 9.40 21.25 6.02
N SER A 201 8.52 21.02 7.01
CA SER A 201 7.99 22.12 7.83
C SER A 201 9.04 22.58 8.84
N SER A 202 9.20 23.90 8.98
CA SER A 202 10.07 24.53 9.98
C SER A 202 9.55 24.41 11.41
N GLU A 203 8.26 24.15 11.62
CA GLU A 203 7.62 24.18 12.95
C GLU A 203 7.98 22.97 13.83
N VAL A 204 8.37 21.84 13.24
CA VAL A 204 8.74 20.59 13.95
C VAL A 204 10.21 20.61 14.45
N SER A 205 10.93 21.70 14.18
CA SER A 205 12.41 21.73 14.18
C SER A 205 13.08 22.02 15.52
N HIS A 206 12.36 22.28 16.60
CA HIS A 206 12.98 22.66 17.87
C HIS A 206 13.67 21.45 18.54
N GLY A 207 14.92 21.19 18.15
CA GLY A 207 15.87 20.34 18.88
C GLY A 207 15.87 18.84 18.55
N ARG A 208 15.19 18.40 17.48
CA ARG A 208 15.10 16.97 17.14
C ARG A 208 16.08 16.59 16.05
N THR A 209 17.00 15.68 16.35
CA THR A 209 17.95 15.14 15.35
C THR A 209 17.29 14.06 14.49
N PRO A 210 17.76 13.85 13.24
CA PRO A 210 17.36 12.70 12.44
C PRO A 210 17.57 11.40 13.22
N LYS A 211 16.56 10.51 13.25
CA LYS A 211 16.68 9.21 13.91
C LYS A 211 17.06 8.14 12.89
N LYS A 212 18.04 7.31 13.24
CA LYS A 212 18.41 6.12 12.47
C LYS A 212 17.59 4.92 12.94
N ILE A 213 16.66 4.47 12.11
CA ILE A 213 15.87 3.27 12.30
C ILE A 213 16.59 2.12 11.57
N ARG A 214 16.91 1.06 12.31
CA ARG A 214 17.59 -0.14 11.78
C ARG A 214 16.65 -0.94 10.88
N GLY A 215 17.21 -1.92 10.17
CA GLY A 215 16.42 -2.92 9.44
C GLY A 215 16.25 -2.66 7.94
N PHE A 216 16.97 -1.69 7.38
CA PHE A 216 17.03 -1.48 5.94
C PHE A 216 18.42 -1.75 5.38
N LYS A 217 18.45 -2.65 4.40
CA LYS A 217 19.57 -2.91 3.51
C LYS A 217 18.96 -3.08 2.12
N TYR A 218 19.39 -2.27 1.17
CA TYR A 218 18.92 -2.37 -0.21
C TYR A 218 19.70 -3.45 -0.96
N ASN A 219 19.07 -4.02 -1.98
CA ASN A 219 19.69 -4.93 -2.90
C ASN A 219 20.27 -4.15 -4.09
N SER A 220 21.58 -3.88 -4.08
CA SER A 220 22.27 -3.17 -5.17
C SER A 220 22.30 -3.97 -6.48
N SER A 221 22.29 -5.32 -6.43
CA SER A 221 22.25 -6.10 -7.68
C SER A 221 20.92 -6.00 -8.41
N ALA A 222 19.82 -5.74 -7.70
CA ALA A 222 18.51 -5.46 -8.30
C ALA A 222 18.44 -4.07 -8.97
N CYS A 223 19.46 -3.22 -8.77
CA CYS A 223 19.54 -1.87 -9.36
C CYS A 223 20.35 -1.83 -10.65
N LYS A 224 21.12 -2.87 -10.94
CA LYS A 224 21.93 -3.00 -12.15
C LYS A 224 21.13 -3.83 -13.16
N GLY A 225 20.08 -3.22 -13.69
CA GLY A 225 19.31 -3.76 -14.83
C GLY A 225 19.97 -3.36 -16.14
#